data_AF-A0A1B6FTW3-F1
#
_entry.id   AF-A0A1B6FTW3-F1
#
_cell.length_a   1.000
_cell.length_b   1.000
_cell.length_c   1.000
_cell.angle_alpha   90.00
_cell.angle_beta   90.00
_cell.angle_gamma   90.00
#
_symmetry.space_group_name_H-M   'P 1'
#
loop_
_entity.id
_entity.type
_entity.pdbx_description
1 polymer ?
#
loop_
_entity_poly.entity_id
_entity_poly.type
_entity_poly.pdbx_seq_one_letter_code
_entity_poly.pdbx_strand_id
1 'polypeptide(L)'
;FPLHDGPYECKNIKGSEVPLNPRQVLYEYWARWGKWYKYQPLDHIRGYFGEKIAIYFAWLGFYTGWLLPAAMVGLLVFLYGVFTMNSNLLALEVCNSGGSYKMCPLCDEKIGCKYWDLSDVCDDAKIAYLFDHPGTVFYAVFVSFWAVTFLEYWKRKSASLAHHWDCMGFKDEEERPRPEFAARAPFFERNPVTGIP
;
A
#
# COMPACT_ATOMS: atom_id res chain seq x y z
N PHE A 1 3.37 -19.83 -23.50
CA PHE A 1 3.90 -19.31 -22.22
C PHE A 1 5.20 -20.04 -21.93
N PRO A 2 6.21 -19.38 -21.34
CA PRO A 2 7.41 -20.08 -20.90
C PRO A 2 7.04 -21.12 -19.85
N LEU A 3 7.62 -22.32 -19.95
CA LEU A 3 7.39 -23.38 -18.97
C LEU A 3 8.18 -23.06 -17.69
N HIS A 4 7.58 -23.32 -16.55
CA HIS A 4 8.27 -23.25 -15.26
C HIS A 4 9.17 -24.48 -15.07
N ASP A 5 10.26 -24.33 -14.32
CA ASP A 5 11.27 -25.38 -14.09
C ASP A 5 10.75 -26.66 -13.40
N GLY A 6 9.51 -26.69 -12.89
CA GLY A 6 8.95 -27.85 -12.20
C GLY A 6 7.88 -27.50 -11.15
N PRO A 7 7.44 -28.49 -10.34
CA PRO A 7 6.52 -28.27 -9.23
C PRO A 7 7.16 -27.44 -8.11
N TYR A 8 6.34 -26.68 -7.38
CA TYR A 8 6.80 -25.88 -6.23
C TYR A 8 7.06 -26.73 -4.98
N GLU A 9 6.46 -27.93 -4.90
CA GLU A 9 6.61 -28.83 -3.76
C GLU A 9 7.95 -29.56 -3.82
N CYS A 10 8.68 -29.55 -2.71
CA CYS A 10 9.85 -30.39 -2.53
C CYS A 10 9.38 -31.82 -2.21
N LYS A 11 9.57 -32.75 -3.15
CA LYS A 11 9.49 -34.19 -2.83
C LYS A 11 10.77 -34.54 -2.06
N ASN A 12 10.63 -34.90 -0.78
CA ASN A 12 11.73 -35.38 0.06
C ASN A 12 12.24 -36.73 -0.48
N ILE A 13 13.05 -36.71 -1.54
CA ILE A 13 13.79 -37.89 -1.99
C ILE A 13 14.94 -38.05 -1.01
N LYS A 14 14.75 -38.91 -0.02
CA LYS A 14 15.77 -39.27 0.98
C LYS A 14 17.06 -39.72 0.25
N GLY A 15 18.13 -38.95 0.40
CA GLY A 15 19.48 -39.38 0.05
C GLY A 15 20.03 -38.94 -1.32
N SER A 16 19.31 -38.11 -2.09
CA SER A 16 19.88 -37.51 -3.30
C SER A 16 20.14 -36.01 -3.10
N GLU A 17 21.40 -35.57 -3.14
CA GLU A 17 21.82 -34.16 -3.20
C GLU A 17 21.45 -33.53 -4.56
N VAL A 18 20.17 -33.61 -4.94
CA VAL A 18 19.70 -32.94 -6.16
C VAL A 18 19.60 -31.45 -5.83
N PRO A 19 20.22 -30.57 -6.63
CA PRO A 19 20.10 -29.13 -6.42
C PRO A 19 18.62 -28.71 -6.48
N LEU A 20 18.18 -27.93 -5.50
CA LEU A 20 16.81 -27.44 -5.47
C LEU A 20 16.55 -26.54 -6.68
N ASN A 21 15.33 -26.66 -7.21
CA ASN A 21 14.85 -25.82 -8.29
C ASN A 21 14.66 -24.36 -7.81
N PRO A 22 14.98 -23.33 -8.62
CA PRO A 22 14.69 -21.93 -8.28
C PRO A 22 13.27 -21.68 -7.75
N ARG A 23 12.26 -22.34 -8.33
CA ARG A 23 10.86 -22.25 -7.86
C ARG A 23 10.67 -22.81 -6.45
N GLN A 24 11.31 -23.92 -6.14
CA GLN A 24 11.25 -24.56 -4.82
C GLN A 24 11.96 -23.70 -3.77
N VAL A 25 13.10 -23.09 -4.11
CA VAL A 25 13.83 -22.15 -3.23
C VAL A 25 12.95 -20.94 -2.90
N LEU A 26 12.30 -20.34 -3.90
CA LEU A 26 11.40 -19.20 -3.70
C LEU A 26 10.21 -19.54 -2.78
N TYR A 27 9.62 -20.73 -2.95
CA TYR A 27 8.55 -21.20 -2.08
C TYR A 27 9.04 -21.45 -0.65
N GLU A 28 10.22 -22.04 -0.49
CA GLU A 28 10.77 -22.38 0.82
C GLU A 28 11.11 -21.13 1.66
N TYR A 29 11.66 -20.09 1.04
CA TYR A 29 12.19 -18.93 1.75
C TYR A 29 11.33 -17.67 1.73
N TRP A 30 10.41 -17.52 0.77
CA TRP A 30 9.70 -16.26 0.56
C TRP A 30 8.18 -16.42 0.39
N ALA A 31 7.70 -17.23 -0.55
CA ALA A 31 6.28 -17.29 -0.93
C ALA A 31 5.39 -18.13 0.02
N ARG A 32 5.69 -18.12 1.33
CA ARG A 32 4.90 -18.80 2.38
C ARG A 32 4.55 -17.83 3.50
N TRP A 33 3.31 -17.93 3.99
CA TRP A 33 2.80 -17.11 5.10
C TRP A 33 3.72 -17.15 6.33
N GLY A 34 4.31 -18.30 6.64
CA GLY A 34 5.24 -18.45 7.77
C GLY A 34 6.59 -17.73 7.61
N LYS A 35 6.89 -17.11 6.47
CA LYS A 35 8.17 -16.41 6.20
C LYS A 35 8.04 -14.88 6.12
N TRP A 36 6.88 -14.32 6.49
CA TRP A 36 6.60 -12.87 6.43
C TRP A 36 7.60 -11.98 7.19
N TYR A 37 8.27 -12.51 8.21
CA TYR A 37 9.24 -11.78 9.03
C TYR A 37 10.65 -11.67 8.41
N LYS A 38 10.92 -12.40 7.32
CA LYS A 38 12.23 -12.39 6.66
C LYS A 38 12.31 -11.29 5.61
N TYR A 39 13.53 -10.79 5.37
CA TYR A 39 13.78 -9.93 4.23
C TYR A 39 13.52 -10.65 2.91
N GLN A 40 13.01 -9.88 1.96
CA GLN A 40 12.65 -10.40 0.64
C GLN A 40 13.91 -10.66 -0.22
N PRO A 41 14.08 -11.88 -0.78
CA PRO A 41 15.23 -12.23 -1.61
C PRO A 41 15.06 -11.71 -3.05
N LEU A 42 15.27 -10.41 -3.25
CA LEU A 42 14.99 -9.71 -4.52
C LEU A 42 15.75 -10.30 -5.72
N ASP A 43 17.01 -10.71 -5.55
CA ASP A 43 17.81 -11.23 -6.66
C ASP A 43 17.34 -12.61 -7.14
N HIS A 44 16.79 -13.44 -6.23
CA HIS A 44 16.21 -14.73 -6.60
C HIS A 44 14.86 -14.55 -7.32
N ILE A 45 14.07 -13.56 -6.90
CA ILE A 45 12.82 -13.20 -7.57
C ILE A 45 13.13 -12.66 -8.97
N ARG A 46 14.14 -11.81 -9.10
CA ARG A 46 14.64 -11.31 -10.39
C ARG A 46 15.08 -12.44 -11.29
N GLY A 47 15.92 -13.36 -10.80
CA GLY A 47 16.42 -14.48 -11.60
C GLY A 47 15.32 -15.39 -12.14
N TYR A 48 14.18 -15.49 -11.44
CA TYR A 48 13.07 -16.36 -11.83
C TYR A 48 11.95 -15.67 -12.63
N PHE A 49 11.63 -14.42 -12.28
CA PHE A 49 10.49 -13.68 -12.85
C PHE A 49 10.90 -12.49 -13.74
N GLY A 50 12.17 -12.10 -13.73
CA GLY A 50 12.68 -10.92 -14.41
C GLY A 50 12.59 -9.63 -13.60
N GLU A 51 13.19 -8.58 -14.15
CA GLU A 51 13.39 -7.26 -13.54
C GLU A 51 12.07 -6.56 -13.23
N LYS A 52 11.07 -6.67 -14.12
CA LYS A 52 9.77 -6.01 -13.99
C LYS A 52 9.00 -6.46 -12.74
N ILE A 53 9.03 -7.76 -12.45
CA ILE A 53 8.38 -8.33 -11.27
C ILE A 53 9.23 -8.08 -10.01
N ALA A 54 10.56 -8.14 -10.13
CA ALA A 54 11.48 -7.88 -9.01
C ALA A 54 11.42 -6.42 -8.50
N ILE A 55 11.64 -5.43 -9.38
CA ILE A 55 10.71 -4.32 -9.58
C ILE A 55 9.69 -3.98 -8.49
N TYR A 56 8.48 -4.43 -8.80
CA TYR A 56 7.28 -4.34 -8.00
C TYR A 56 7.49 -4.83 -6.56
N PHE A 57 8.14 -5.97 -6.40
CA PHE A 57 8.36 -6.57 -5.08
C PHE A 57 9.36 -5.78 -4.23
N ALA A 58 10.40 -5.21 -4.83
CA ALA A 58 11.31 -4.30 -4.17
C ALA A 58 10.60 -3.04 -3.68
N TRP A 59 9.71 -2.48 -4.50
CA TRP A 59 8.88 -1.34 -4.11
C TRP A 59 7.93 -1.69 -2.96
N LEU A 60 7.23 -2.82 -3.05
CA LEU A 60 6.30 -3.28 -2.03
C LEU A 60 7.01 -3.49 -0.68
N GLY A 61 8.14 -4.20 -0.68
CA GLY A 61 8.94 -4.42 0.53
C GLY A 61 9.47 -3.11 1.12
N PHE A 62 9.92 -2.19 0.27
CA PHE A 62 10.36 -0.85 0.71
C PHE A 62 9.20 -0.04 1.31
N TYR A 63 8.04 -0.01 0.66
CA TYR A 63 6.85 0.70 1.12
C TYR A 63 6.32 0.16 2.45
N THR A 64 6.17 -1.16 2.57
CA THR A 64 5.73 -1.79 3.83
C THR A 64 6.69 -1.53 5.00
N GLY A 65 8.01 -1.57 4.76
CA GLY A 65 9.00 -1.18 5.76
C GLY A 65 8.89 0.30 6.16
N TRP A 66 8.65 1.19 5.19
CA TRP A 66 8.51 2.63 5.45
C TRP A 66 7.18 3.03 6.10
N LEU A 67 6.14 2.18 5.98
CA LEU A 67 4.88 2.34 6.70
C LEU A 67 5.03 2.09 8.21
N LEU A 68 6.02 1.32 8.67
CA LEU A 68 6.18 1.00 10.09
C LEU A 68 6.35 2.25 10.98
N PRO A 69 7.27 3.20 10.69
CA PRO A 69 7.35 4.45 11.45
C PRO A 69 6.05 5.24 11.44
N ALA A 70 5.36 5.33 10.30
CA ALA A 70 4.09 6.05 10.20
C ALA A 70 2.98 5.40 11.02
N ALA A 71 2.88 4.07 10.97
CA ALA A 71 1.96 3.28 11.78
C ALA A 71 2.25 3.41 13.28
N MET A 72 3.51 3.41 13.68
CA MET A 72 3.89 3.63 15.08
C MET A 72 3.47 5.01 15.59
N VAL A 73 3.78 6.08 14.85
CA VAL A 73 3.39 7.44 15.25
C VAL A 73 1.87 7.59 15.25
N GLY A 74 1.18 7.07 14.22
CA GLY A 74 -0.29 7.08 14.15
C GLY A 74 -0.94 6.34 15.31
N LEU A 75 -0.41 5.18 15.70
CA LEU A 75 -0.89 4.42 16.86
C LEU A 75 -0.69 5.21 18.16
N LEU A 76 0.45 5.88 18.35
CA LEU A 76 0.69 6.70 19.54
C LEU A 76 -0.29 7.88 19.63
N VAL A 77 -0.55 8.55 18.52
CA VAL A 77 -1.54 9.64 18.42
C VAL A 77 -2.94 9.12 18.73
N PHE A 78 -3.32 7.98 18.17
CA PHE A 78 -4.60 7.33 18.44
C PHE A 78 -4.76 6.95 19.92
N LEU A 79 -3.75 6.32 20.52
CA LEU A 79 -3.76 5.96 21.94
C LEU A 79 -3.86 7.20 22.83
N TYR A 80 -3.17 8.30 22.47
CA TYR A 80 -3.33 9.57 23.15
C TYR A 80 -4.78 10.06 23.09
N GLY A 81 -5.42 10.02 21.92
CA GLY A 81 -6.83 10.36 21.76
C GLY A 81 -7.76 9.50 22.62
N VAL A 82 -7.53 8.18 22.69
CA VAL A 82 -8.30 7.27 23.56
C VAL A 82 -8.15 7.64 25.03
N PHE A 83 -6.93 7.94 25.50
CA PHE A 83 -6.69 8.33 26.89
C PHE A 83 -7.33 9.68 27.25
N THR A 84 -7.36 10.65 26.32
CA THR A 84 -7.92 11.97 26.58
C THR A 84 -9.41 12.07 26.33
N MET A 85 -10.03 11.14 25.58
CA MET A 85 -11.43 11.17 25.13
C MET A 85 -12.44 11.50 26.23
N ASN A 86 -12.30 10.91 27.42
CA ASN A 86 -13.23 11.09 28.55
C ASN A 86 -13.09 12.43 29.28
N SER A 87 -12.03 13.20 29.00
CA SER A 87 -11.71 14.45 29.69
C SER A 87 -11.99 15.71 28.87
N ASN A 88 -12.53 15.56 27.66
CA ASN A 88 -12.77 16.69 26.77
C ASN A 88 -14.02 17.46 27.13
N LEU A 89 -13.85 18.77 27.26
CA LEU A 89 -14.94 19.69 27.59
C LEU A 89 -16.09 19.62 26.59
N LEU A 90 -15.79 19.57 25.28
CA LEU A 90 -16.82 19.54 24.23
C LEU A 90 -17.66 18.25 24.26
N ALA A 91 -17.01 17.09 24.39
CA ALA A 91 -17.73 15.82 24.52
C ALA A 91 -18.52 15.75 25.84
N LEU A 92 -17.95 16.26 26.93
CA LEU A 92 -18.60 16.29 28.24
C LEU A 92 -19.85 17.19 28.25
N GLU A 93 -19.81 18.34 27.56
CA GLU A 93 -20.94 19.26 27.43
C GLU A 93 -22.11 18.63 26.65
N VAL A 94 -21.82 17.92 25.56
CA VAL A 94 -22.83 17.17 24.80
C VAL A 94 -23.45 16.07 25.68
N CYS A 95 -22.63 15.27 26.36
CA CYS A 95 -23.09 14.17 27.19
C CYS A 95 -23.87 14.61 28.44
N ASN A 96 -23.47 15.72 29.08
CA ASN A 96 -24.11 16.23 30.29
C ASN A 96 -25.31 17.14 30.02
N SER A 97 -25.67 17.38 28.76
CA SER A 97 -26.80 18.23 28.39
C SER A 97 -28.16 17.70 28.90
N GLY A 98 -28.28 16.39 29.18
CA GLY A 98 -29.41 15.79 29.89
C GLY A 98 -30.79 16.09 29.27
N GLY A 99 -30.86 16.29 27.95
CA GLY A 99 -32.09 16.66 27.23
C GLY A 99 -32.45 18.16 27.26
N SER A 100 -31.59 19.03 27.77
CA SER A 100 -31.83 20.48 27.79
C SER A 100 -31.86 21.12 26.40
N TYR A 101 -31.22 20.50 25.40
CA TYR A 101 -31.16 20.98 24.03
C TYR A 101 -31.84 19.99 23.08
N LYS A 102 -33.01 20.37 22.57
CA LYS A 102 -33.75 19.63 21.55
C LYS A 102 -33.29 20.03 20.15
N MET A 103 -32.85 19.07 19.37
CA MET A 103 -32.39 19.27 18.01
C MET A 103 -33.54 19.09 17.01
N CYS A 104 -33.48 19.88 15.94
CA CYS A 104 -34.43 19.77 14.84
C CYS A 104 -34.28 18.43 14.12
N PRO A 105 -35.38 17.85 13.60
CA PRO A 105 -35.31 16.66 12.79
C PRO A 105 -34.53 16.94 11.49
N LEU A 106 -33.79 15.95 11.03
CA LEU A 106 -33.00 16.02 9.78
C LEU A 106 -33.89 15.97 8.52
N CYS A 107 -35.16 15.57 8.67
CA CYS A 107 -36.13 15.50 7.58
C CYS A 107 -37.52 16.01 8.01
N ASP A 108 -38.40 16.28 7.04
CA ASP A 108 -39.75 16.73 7.28
C ASP A 108 -40.54 15.75 8.17
N GLU A 109 -41.27 16.30 9.15
CA GLU A 109 -42.09 15.53 10.10
C GLU A 109 -43.12 14.63 9.39
N LYS A 110 -43.60 15.04 8.20
CA LYS A 110 -44.54 14.27 7.36
C LYS A 110 -43.97 12.92 6.90
N ILE A 111 -42.65 12.78 6.83
CA ILE A 111 -41.94 11.56 6.44
C ILE A 111 -41.68 10.67 7.67
N GLY A 112 -41.94 11.17 8.89
CA GLY A 112 -41.83 10.44 10.15
C GLY A 112 -40.58 10.73 10.98
N CYS A 113 -39.78 11.76 10.65
CA CYS A 113 -38.65 12.18 11.49
C CYS A 113 -39.13 12.85 12.79
N LYS A 114 -38.49 12.49 13.90
CA LYS A 114 -38.78 13.04 15.22
C LYS A 114 -37.67 13.98 15.67
N TYR A 115 -38.02 14.91 16.55
CA TYR A 115 -37.05 15.67 17.33
C TYR A 115 -36.24 14.72 18.21
N TRP A 116 -34.97 15.04 18.40
CA TRP A 116 -34.01 14.23 19.16
C TRP A 116 -33.21 15.13 20.10
N ASP A 117 -32.70 14.57 21.20
CA ASP A 117 -32.01 15.35 22.21
C ASP A 117 -30.49 15.32 21.95
N LEU A 118 -29.79 16.43 22.17
CA LEU A 118 -28.34 16.52 21.91
C LEU A 118 -27.52 15.49 22.71
N SER A 119 -28.00 15.08 23.88
CA SER A 119 -27.35 14.03 24.68
C SER A 119 -27.32 12.65 24.01
N ASP A 120 -28.21 12.40 23.05
CA ASP A 120 -28.33 11.09 22.39
C ASP A 120 -27.12 10.79 21.48
N VAL A 121 -26.40 11.82 21.01
CA VAL A 121 -25.19 11.70 20.17
C VAL A 121 -23.88 11.79 20.98
N CYS A 122 -23.94 11.58 22.29
CA CYS A 122 -22.78 11.60 23.17
C CYS A 122 -21.64 10.67 22.70
N ASP A 123 -21.98 9.45 22.25
CA ASP A 123 -20.99 8.49 21.77
C ASP A 123 -20.36 8.93 20.44
N ASP A 124 -21.16 9.47 19.53
CA ASP A 124 -20.67 10.03 18.27
C ASP A 124 -19.74 11.22 18.52
N ALA A 125 -20.04 12.09 19.49
CA ALA A 125 -19.19 13.21 19.86
C ALA A 125 -17.83 12.76 20.43
N LYS A 126 -17.82 11.68 21.22
CA LYS A 126 -16.58 11.06 21.72
C LYS A 126 -15.75 10.43 20.60
N ILE A 127 -16.42 9.71 19.69
CA ILE A 127 -15.78 9.10 18.52
C ILE A 127 -15.22 10.19 17.60
N ALA A 128 -15.96 11.27 17.36
CA ALA A 128 -15.49 12.39 16.54
C ALA A 128 -14.22 13.01 17.14
N TYR A 129 -14.19 13.24 18.47
CA TYR A 129 -12.99 13.73 19.13
C TYR A 129 -11.77 12.79 18.96
N LEU A 130 -11.98 11.47 18.96
CA LEU A 130 -10.90 10.51 18.73
C LEU A 130 -10.19 10.71 17.39
N PHE A 131 -10.89 11.23 16.37
CA PHE A 131 -10.31 11.56 15.06
C PHE A 131 -9.88 13.03 14.94
N ASP A 132 -10.52 13.94 15.68
CA ASP A 132 -10.31 15.39 15.58
C ASP A 132 -9.72 16.00 16.86
N HIS A 133 -8.74 15.34 17.47
CA HIS A 133 -7.96 15.90 18.58
C HIS A 133 -6.69 16.61 18.08
N PRO A 134 -6.09 17.53 18.85
CA PRO A 134 -4.90 18.29 18.42
C PRO A 134 -3.70 17.44 17.96
N GLY A 135 -3.62 16.17 18.36
CA GLY A 135 -2.57 15.25 17.93
C GLY A 135 -2.71 14.79 16.47
N THR A 136 -3.91 14.78 15.90
CA THR A 136 -4.10 14.41 14.48
C THR A 136 -3.59 15.51 13.55
N VAL A 137 -3.63 16.77 13.96
CA VAL A 137 -2.98 17.89 13.26
C VAL A 137 -1.47 17.67 13.18
N PHE A 138 -0.84 17.28 14.29
CA PHE A 138 0.58 16.93 14.31
C PHE A 138 0.87 15.75 13.35
N TYR A 139 0.02 14.72 13.38
CA TYR A 139 0.17 13.57 12.50
C TYR A 139 0.03 13.94 11.01
N ALA A 140 -0.88 14.84 10.65
CA ALA A 140 -1.05 15.30 9.28
C ALA A 140 0.20 16.00 8.73
N VAL A 141 0.85 16.84 9.54
CA VAL A 141 2.14 17.46 9.19
C VAL A 141 3.21 16.39 9.04
N PHE A 142 3.30 15.45 9.98
CA PHE A 142 4.24 14.33 9.91
C PHE A 142 4.06 13.49 8.64
N VAL A 143 2.83 13.11 8.27
CA VAL A 143 2.53 12.31 7.07
C VAL A 143 2.94 13.04 5.80
N SER A 144 2.80 14.38 5.77
CA SER A 144 3.23 15.19 4.63
C SER A 144 4.75 15.11 4.43
N PHE A 145 5.54 15.24 5.50
CA PHE A 145 7.00 15.06 5.43
C PHE A 145 7.39 13.60 5.15
N TRP A 146 6.69 12.64 5.75
CA TRP A 146 6.88 11.22 5.52
C TRP A 146 6.68 10.85 4.04
N ALA A 147 5.67 11.41 3.37
CA ALA A 147 5.39 11.12 1.96
C ALA A 147 6.50 11.65 1.04
N VAL A 148 6.99 12.87 1.29
CA VAL A 148 8.10 13.46 0.51
C VAL A 148 9.38 12.64 0.73
N THR A 149 9.73 12.36 1.99
CA THR A 149 10.93 11.58 2.30
C THR A 149 10.83 10.17 1.73
N PHE A 150 9.70 9.49 1.85
CA PHE A 150 9.44 8.18 1.24
C PHE A 150 9.77 8.16 -0.26
N LEU A 151 9.23 9.12 -1.01
CA LEU A 151 9.44 9.19 -2.46
C LEU A 151 10.91 9.44 -2.81
N GLU A 152 11.59 10.34 -2.10
CA GLU A 152 13.01 10.62 -2.33
C GLU A 152 13.91 9.42 -1.99
N TYR A 153 13.63 8.72 -0.89
CA TYR A 153 14.36 7.48 -0.57
C TYR A 153 14.06 6.36 -1.56
N TRP A 154 12.82 6.26 -2.05
CA TRP A 154 12.49 5.30 -3.10
C TRP A 154 13.25 5.59 -4.40
N LYS A 155 13.31 6.85 -4.85
CA LYS A 155 14.11 7.23 -6.03
C LYS A 155 15.57 6.79 -5.89
N ARG A 156 16.17 7.03 -4.72
CA ARG A 156 17.55 6.58 -4.41
C ARG A 156 17.68 5.06 -4.44
N LYS A 157 16.73 4.35 -3.81
CA LYS A 157 16.74 2.88 -3.77
C LYS A 157 16.53 2.28 -5.16
N SER A 158 15.61 2.83 -5.94
CA SER A 158 15.33 2.44 -7.32
C SER A 158 16.55 2.66 -8.21
N ALA A 159 17.25 3.78 -8.10
CA ALA A 159 18.50 4.02 -8.84
C ALA A 159 19.61 3.03 -8.45
N SER A 160 19.76 2.75 -7.15
CA SER A 160 20.71 1.73 -6.66
C SER A 160 20.38 0.33 -7.18
N LEU A 161 19.10 -0.05 -7.23
CA LEU A 161 18.65 -1.33 -7.80
C LEU A 161 18.85 -1.36 -9.31
N ALA A 162 18.51 -0.29 -10.04
CA ALA A 162 18.72 -0.20 -11.47
C ALA A 162 20.21 -0.31 -11.85
N HIS A 163 21.11 0.29 -11.06
CA HIS A 163 22.55 0.11 -11.23
C HIS A 163 22.99 -1.31 -10.88
N HIS A 164 22.56 -1.86 -9.73
CA HIS A 164 22.90 -3.22 -9.32
C HIS A 164 22.40 -4.27 -10.31
N TRP A 165 21.27 -3.99 -10.96
CA TRP A 165 20.65 -4.88 -11.92
C TRP A 165 21.07 -4.63 -13.37
N ASP A 166 21.99 -3.69 -13.61
CA ASP A 166 22.44 -3.30 -14.95
C ASP A 166 21.28 -2.88 -15.88
N CYS A 167 20.28 -2.21 -15.31
CA CYS A 167 19.10 -1.71 -16.02
C CYS A 167 19.17 -0.21 -16.32
N MET A 168 20.26 0.49 -15.99
CA MET A 168 20.39 1.95 -16.17
C MET A 168 20.33 2.39 -17.65
N GLY A 169 20.81 1.53 -18.55
CA GLY A 169 20.83 1.78 -19.99
C GLY A 169 19.69 1.08 -20.76
N PHE A 170 18.77 0.41 -20.07
CA PHE A 170 17.64 -0.25 -20.71
C PHE A 170 16.71 0.81 -21.29
N LYS A 171 16.84 1.07 -22.59
CA LYS A 171 15.80 1.70 -23.38
C LYS A 171 14.84 0.57 -23.74
N ASP A 172 13.54 0.76 -23.50
CA ASP A 172 12.54 -0.11 -24.11
C ASP A 172 12.88 -0.17 -25.61
N GLU A 173 13.32 -1.33 -26.09
CA GLU A 173 13.44 -1.58 -27.52
C GLU A 173 12.12 -1.13 -28.13
N GLU A 174 12.18 -0.28 -29.15
CA GLU A 174 11.02 0.44 -29.70
C GLU A 174 9.79 -0.46 -29.73
N GLU A 175 8.83 -0.17 -28.82
CA GLU A 175 7.70 -1.05 -28.60
C GLU A 175 6.98 -1.21 -29.95
N ARG A 176 6.92 -2.46 -30.44
CA ARG A 176 6.18 -2.73 -31.67
C ARG A 176 4.75 -2.21 -31.50
N PRO A 177 4.15 -1.60 -32.54
CA PRO A 177 2.78 -1.13 -32.45
C PRO A 177 1.88 -2.25 -31.95
N ARG A 178 1.01 -1.94 -30.98
CA ARG A 178 0.08 -2.92 -30.41
C ARG A 178 -0.66 -3.65 -31.54
N PRO A 179 -0.84 -4.99 -31.48
CA PRO A 179 -1.48 -5.74 -32.56
C PRO A 179 -2.85 -5.21 -32.98
N GLU A 180 -3.64 -4.72 -32.02
CA GLU A 180 -4.96 -4.11 -32.27
C GLU A 180 -4.87 -2.82 -33.09
N PHE A 181 -3.83 -2.02 -32.85
CA PHE A 181 -3.57 -0.78 -33.59
C PHE A 181 -3.08 -1.11 -35.00
N ALA A 182 -2.12 -2.04 -35.11
CA ALA A 182 -1.61 -2.51 -36.40
C ALA A 182 -2.72 -3.14 -37.28
N ALA A 183 -3.68 -3.86 -36.68
CA ALA A 183 -4.78 -4.48 -37.40
C ALA A 183 -5.84 -3.47 -37.90
N ARG A 184 -5.98 -2.32 -37.23
CA ARG A 184 -6.95 -1.27 -37.58
C ARG A 184 -6.33 -0.13 -38.40
N ALA A 185 -5.02 -0.17 -38.64
CA ALA A 185 -4.32 0.87 -39.37
C ALA A 185 -4.82 0.92 -40.83
N PRO A 186 -5.37 2.06 -41.28
CA PRO A 186 -5.89 2.19 -42.65
C PRO A 186 -4.76 2.31 -43.70
N PHE A 187 -3.56 2.70 -43.29
CA PHE A 187 -2.37 2.81 -44.12
C PHE A 187 -1.13 2.45 -43.30
N PHE A 188 -0.11 1.92 -43.99
CA PHE A 188 1.22 1.67 -43.43
C PHE A 188 2.16 2.74 -43.97
N GLU A 189 2.94 3.33 -43.07
CA GLU A 189 3.93 4.33 -43.42
C GLU A 189 5.23 4.00 -42.69
N ARG A 190 6.35 4.21 -43.39
CA ARG A 190 7.66 3.91 -42.85
C ARG A 190 7.91 4.76 -41.61
N ASN A 191 8.28 4.13 -40.50
CA ASN A 191 8.59 4.84 -39.27
C ASN A 191 9.77 5.81 -39.53
N PRO A 192 9.60 7.13 -39.29
CA PRO A 192 10.62 8.13 -39.60
C PRO A 192 11.88 8.04 -38.73
N VAL A 193 11.82 7.30 -37.62
CA VAL A 193 12.94 7.08 -36.69
C VAL A 193 13.69 5.78 -37.02
N THR A 194 12.98 4.68 -37.27
CA THR A 194 13.60 3.35 -37.50
C THR A 194 13.75 2.96 -38.96
N GLY A 195 12.99 3.57 -39.87
CA GLY A 195 12.95 3.19 -41.28
C GLY A 195 12.29 1.83 -41.57
N ILE A 196 11.73 1.19 -40.55
CA ILE A 196 10.96 -0.06 -40.65
C ILE A 196 9.56 0.28 -41.18
N PRO A 197 9.00 -0.51 -42.12
CA PRO A 197 7.64 -0.34 -42.63
C PRO A 197 6.54 -0.57 -41.58
#